data_AF-A0A2W5CAY8-F1
#
_entry.id   AF-A0A2W5CAY8-F1
#
_cell.length_a   1.000
_cell.length_b   1.000
_cell.length_c   1.000
_cell.angle_alpha   90.00
_cell.angle_beta   90.00
_cell.angle_gamma   90.00
#
_symmetry.space_group_name_H-M   'P 1'
#
loop_
_entity.id
_entity.type
_entity.pdbx_description
1 polymer ?
#
loop_
_entity_poly.entity_id
_entity_poly.type
_entity_poly.pdbx_seq_one_letter_code
_entity_poly.pdbx_strand_id
1 'polypeptide(L)'
;MKGTGKIWPHWLRSVGVIVDQGVVVRVACTSCLSIFDVDTRAILEKRGRDFSLIDARPSCKISTCRGRGVFVAARSMRDPFVTLLGAGGDPCGLDGRRPIDFEPPEPTPAIAAVA
;
A
#
# COMPACT_ATOMS: atom_id res chain seq x y z
N MET A 1 -4.52 -2.41 27.20
CA MET A 1 -4.52 -3.69 26.45
C MET A 1 -3.16 -3.81 25.75
N LYS A 2 -2.30 -4.73 26.19
CA LYS A 2 -0.98 -4.96 25.56
C LYS A 2 -1.22 -5.72 24.27
N GLY A 3 -1.06 -5.05 23.12
CA GLY A 3 -1.20 -5.69 21.81
C GLY A 3 -0.19 -6.82 21.66
N THR A 4 -0.67 -8.02 21.33
CA THR A 4 0.14 -9.13 20.84
C THR A 4 0.91 -8.63 19.63
N GLY A 5 2.21 -8.34 19.81
CA GLY A 5 3.05 -7.77 18.76
C GLY A 5 3.14 -8.72 17.59
N LYS A 6 2.48 -8.37 16.48
CA LYS A 6 2.69 -9.04 15.19
C LYS A 6 4.16 -8.94 14.83
N ILE A 7 4.82 -10.07 14.61
CA ILE A 7 6.21 -10.09 14.14
C ILE A 7 6.20 -9.68 12.67
N TRP A 8 6.82 -8.54 12.38
CA TRP A 8 6.92 -8.02 11.03
C TRP A 8 8.15 -8.60 10.32
N PRO A 9 8.01 -9.02 9.06
CA PRO A 9 9.14 -9.49 8.29
C PRO A 9 10.11 -8.32 7.99
N HIS A 10 11.40 -8.65 7.83
CA HIS A 10 12.47 -7.65 7.69
C HIS A 10 12.22 -6.64 6.56
N TRP A 11 11.61 -7.08 5.46
CA TRP A 11 11.30 -6.27 4.27
C TRP A 11 10.28 -5.13 4.52
N LEU A 12 9.61 -5.12 5.69
CA LEU A 12 8.65 -4.08 6.10
C LEU A 12 9.16 -3.17 7.21
N ARG A 13 10.39 -3.37 7.67
CA ARG A 13 10.88 -2.76 8.90
C ARG A 13 10.97 -1.24 8.81
N SER A 14 11.43 -0.73 7.66
CA SER A 14 11.57 0.70 7.40
C SER A 14 11.39 1.04 5.93
N VAL A 15 11.13 2.32 5.65
CA VAL A 15 10.99 2.84 4.28
C VAL A 15 12.28 2.64 3.48
N GLY A 16 13.46 2.74 4.12
CA GLY A 16 14.73 2.44 3.46
C GLY A 16 14.78 1.02 2.91
N VAL A 17 14.43 0.02 3.72
CA VAL A 17 14.39 -1.39 3.27
C VAL A 17 13.33 -1.60 2.20
N ILE A 18 12.16 -0.98 2.34
CA ILE A 18 11.06 -1.05 1.36
C ILE A 18 11.52 -0.54 -0.02
N VAL A 19 12.20 0.60 -0.06
CA VAL A 19 12.71 1.19 -1.31
C VAL A 19 13.83 0.34 -1.89
N ASP A 20 14.79 -0.09 -1.07
CA ASP A 20 15.95 -0.87 -1.52
C ASP A 20 15.53 -2.25 -2.08
N GLN A 21 14.45 -2.83 -1.55
CA GLN A 21 13.94 -4.14 -1.98
C GLN A 21 12.84 -4.05 -3.04
N GLY A 22 12.46 -2.86 -3.49
CA GLY A 22 11.41 -2.68 -4.51
C GLY A 22 10.04 -3.18 -4.06
N VAL A 23 9.75 -3.09 -2.76
CA VAL A 23 8.47 -3.52 -2.18
C VAL A 23 7.35 -2.60 -2.67
N VAL A 24 6.25 -3.20 -3.13
CA VAL A 24 5.07 -2.45 -3.59
C VAL A 24 4.30 -1.99 -2.37
N VAL A 25 4.10 -0.68 -2.22
CA VAL A 25 3.33 -0.08 -1.12
C VAL A 25 2.18 0.74 -1.69
N ARG A 26 0.99 0.50 -1.13
CA ARG A 26 -0.21 1.29 -1.42
C ARG A 26 -0.87 1.73 -0.11
N VAL A 27 -1.83 2.63 -0.22
CA VAL A 27 -2.72 2.96 0.90
C VAL A 27 -4.13 2.56 0.54
N ALA A 28 -4.81 1.93 1.48
CA ALA A 28 -6.21 1.58 1.38
C ALA A 28 -7.02 2.40 2.40
N CYS A 29 -8.07 3.08 1.94
CA CYS A 29 -8.95 3.84 2.83
C CYS A 29 -9.94 2.93 3.56
N THR A 30 -10.04 3.05 4.88
CA THR A 30 -11.00 2.27 5.69
C THR A 30 -12.45 2.74 5.55
N SER A 31 -12.70 3.89 4.91
CA SER A 31 -14.05 4.47 4.78
C SER A 31 -14.62 4.31 3.38
N CYS A 32 -13.87 4.68 2.33
CA CYS A 32 -14.31 4.58 0.94
C CYS A 32 -13.72 3.39 0.18
N LEU A 33 -12.87 2.59 0.84
CA LEU A 33 -12.21 1.40 0.28
C LEU A 33 -11.35 1.64 -0.96
N SER A 34 -11.14 2.90 -1.35
CA SER A 34 -10.25 3.26 -2.45
C SER A 34 -8.80 2.94 -2.10
N ILE A 35 -8.07 2.46 -3.10
CA ILE A 35 -6.64 2.17 -3.01
C ILE A 35 -5.89 3.16 -3.90
N PHE A 36 -4.76 3.64 -3.41
CA PHE A 36 -3.93 4.61 -4.14
C PHE A 36 -2.45 4.31 -3.97
N ASP A 37 -1.69 4.65 -5.01
CA ASP A 37 -0.25 4.49 -5.01
C ASP A 37 0.43 5.46 -4.04
N VAL A 38 1.56 4.99 -3.52
CA VAL A 38 2.40 5.71 -2.58
C VAL A 38 3.76 5.90 -3.22
N ASP A 39 4.19 7.15 -3.29
CA ASP A 39 5.57 7.46 -3.59
C ASP A 39 6.44 7.20 -2.34
N THR A 40 7.02 6.01 -2.28
CA THR A 40 7.90 5.59 -1.19
C THR A 40 9.22 6.34 -1.18
N ARG A 41 9.70 6.84 -2.34
CA ARG A 41 10.91 7.68 -2.40
C ARG A 41 10.66 9.06 -1.83
N ALA A 42 9.53 9.67 -2.12
CA ALA A 42 9.16 10.95 -1.51
C ALA A 42 9.00 10.83 0.02
N ILE A 43 8.52 9.68 0.53
CA ILE A 43 8.49 9.43 1.98
C ILE A 43 9.91 9.28 2.53
N LEU A 44 10.77 8.52 1.84
CA LEU A 44 12.17 8.32 2.22
C LEU A 44 12.91 9.65 2.38
N GLU A 45 12.77 10.55 1.42
CA GLU A 45 13.40 11.88 1.43
C GLU A 45 12.86 12.77 2.56
N LYS A 46 11.55 12.72 2.85
CA LYS A 46 10.90 13.60 3.84
C LYS A 46 10.96 13.11 5.28
N ARG A 47 11.13 11.80 5.50
CA ARG A 47 11.05 11.16 6.82
C ARG A 47 12.32 10.41 7.21
N GLY A 48 13.21 10.15 6.25
CA GLY A 48 14.44 9.40 6.48
C GLY A 48 14.27 7.88 6.30
N ARG A 49 15.41 7.19 6.26
CA ARG A 49 15.52 5.75 5.97
C ARG A 49 14.91 4.85 7.04
N ASP A 50 14.96 5.30 8.30
CA ASP A 50 14.51 4.50 9.46
C ASP A 50 13.03 4.67 9.79
N PHE A 51 12.31 5.50 9.02
CA PHE A 51 10.87 5.69 9.22
C PHE A 51 10.10 4.39 8.96
N SER A 52 9.14 4.05 9.82
CA SER A 52 8.28 2.87 9.65
C SER A 52 6.89 3.25 9.19
N LEU A 53 6.35 2.49 8.24
CA LEU A 53 4.96 2.65 7.75
C LEU A 53 3.96 1.83 8.58
N ILE A 54 4.44 0.97 9.47
CA ILE A 54 3.61 0.15 10.34
C ILE A 54 2.83 1.06 11.28
N ASP A 55 1.52 0.82 11.40
CA ASP A 55 0.56 1.60 12.18
C ASP A 55 0.41 3.07 11.76
N ALA A 56 1.12 3.52 10.73
CA ALA A 56 0.96 4.86 10.19
C ALA A 56 -0.43 4.98 9.52
N ARG A 57 -1.14 6.07 9.84
CA ARG A 57 -2.52 6.33 9.39
C ARG A 57 -2.57 7.56 8.49
N PRO A 58 -2.30 7.42 7.17
CA PRO A 58 -2.44 8.53 6.24
C PRO A 58 -3.90 8.96 6.08
N SER A 59 -4.15 10.21 5.73
CA SER A 59 -5.47 10.68 5.33
C SER A 59 -5.86 10.15 3.95
N CYS A 60 -7.14 9.88 3.72
CA CYS A 60 -7.64 9.60 2.39
C CYS A 60 -7.41 10.79 1.45
N LYS A 61 -6.93 10.53 0.23
CA LYS A 61 -6.69 11.56 -0.80
C LYS A 61 -7.91 11.83 -1.69
N ILE A 62 -8.98 11.04 -1.56
CA ILE A 62 -10.22 11.22 -2.33
C ILE A 62 -10.95 12.46 -1.80
N SER A 63 -11.26 13.41 -2.69
CA SER A 63 -11.83 14.72 -2.34
C SER A 63 -13.16 14.62 -1.58
N THR A 64 -14.00 13.63 -1.92
CA THR A 64 -15.28 13.33 -1.27
C THR A 64 -15.15 12.51 0.01
N CYS A 65 -13.93 12.09 0.38
CA CYS A 65 -13.66 11.30 1.57
C CYS A 65 -12.81 12.10 2.58
N ARG A 66 -13.07 11.89 3.87
CA ARG A 66 -12.25 12.40 4.99
C ARG A 66 -11.76 11.29 5.91
N GLY A 67 -11.87 10.04 5.45
CA GLY A 67 -11.46 8.85 6.18
C GLY A 67 -9.96 8.75 6.38
N ARG A 68 -9.55 7.78 7.19
CA ARG A 68 -8.15 7.39 7.36
C ARG A 68 -7.83 6.14 6.57
N GLY A 69 -6.63 6.09 6.03
CA GLY A 69 -6.08 4.93 5.37
C GLY A 69 -5.19 4.11 6.29
N VAL A 70 -4.86 2.93 5.79
CA VAL A 70 -3.77 2.08 6.28
C VAL A 70 -2.83 1.82 5.12
N PHE A 71 -1.54 1.68 5.42
CA PHE A 71 -0.60 1.18 4.42
C PHE A 71 -0.81 -0.33 4.24
N VAL A 72 -0.72 -0.76 2.99
CA VAL A 72 -0.67 -2.16 2.59
C VAL A 72 0.57 -2.35 1.73
N ALA A 73 1.23 -3.50 1.86
CA ALA A 73 2.46 -3.75 1.16
C ALA A 73 2.54 -5.19 0.64
N ALA A 74 3.16 -5.38 -0.52
CA ALA A 74 3.41 -6.68 -1.12
C ALA A 74 4.86 -6.74 -1.60
N ARG A 75 5.48 -7.93 -1.53
CA ARG A 75 6.86 -8.12 -2.00
C ARG A 75 7.01 -7.87 -3.50
N SER A 76 6.00 -8.23 -4.27
CA SER A 76 5.93 -8.02 -5.71
C SER A 76 4.48 -7.77 -6.14
N MET A 77 4.28 -7.43 -7.41
CA MET A 77 2.95 -7.25 -7.99
C MET A 77 2.06 -8.50 -7.90
N ARG A 78 2.65 -9.69 -7.75
CA ARG A 78 1.96 -10.99 -7.71
C ARG A 78 1.79 -11.55 -6.30
N ASP A 79 2.43 -10.95 -5.32
CA ASP A 79 2.29 -11.37 -3.92
C ASP A 79 1.05 -10.72 -3.29
N PRO A 80 0.40 -11.39 -2.32
CA PRO A 80 -0.72 -10.81 -1.62
C PRO A 80 -0.28 -9.60 -0.78
N PHE A 81 -1.21 -8.66 -0.60
CA PHE A 81 -1.01 -7.56 0.32
C PHE A 81 -0.91 -8.05 1.76
N VAL A 82 -0.06 -7.36 2.50
CA VAL A 82 0.02 -7.41 3.95
C VAL A 82 -0.40 -6.04 4.48
N THR A 83 -1.48 -5.99 5.23
CA THR A 83 -1.90 -4.77 5.93
C THR A 83 -0.92 -4.44 7.03
N LEU A 84 -0.36 -3.22 7.01
CA LEU A 84 0.64 -2.71 7.93
C LEU A 84 0.00 -2.15 9.21
N LEU A 85 -0.78 -2.99 9.89
CA LEU A 85 -1.46 -2.68 11.14
C LEU A 85 -1.08 -3.67 12.24
N GLY A 86 -0.55 -3.15 13.35
CA GLY A 86 -0.02 -3.91 14.48
C GLY A 86 -1.08 -4.66 15.27
N ALA A 87 -2.31 -4.13 15.33
CA ALA A 87 -3.44 -4.79 15.98
C ALA A 87 -3.97 -6.04 15.24
N GLY A 88 -3.43 -6.33 14.05
CA GLY A 88 -3.98 -7.34 13.15
C GLY A 88 -5.31 -6.90 12.52
N GLY A 89 -5.76 -7.67 11.53
CA GLY A 89 -7.02 -7.45 10.82
C GLY A 89 -6.86 -6.83 9.44
N ASP A 90 -7.97 -6.87 8.72
CA ASP A 90 -8.10 -6.38 7.35
C ASP A 90 -9.30 -5.44 7.25
N PRO A 91 -9.15 -4.18 7.67
CA PRO A 91 -10.24 -3.22 7.67
C PRO A 91 -10.70 -2.82 6.26
N CYS A 92 -9.96 -3.23 5.22
CA CYS A 92 -10.21 -2.82 3.84
C CYS A 92 -10.61 -4.00 2.93
N GLY A 93 -10.69 -5.23 3.43
CA GLY A 93 -11.05 -6.40 2.61
C GLY A 93 -10.01 -6.76 1.55
N LEU A 94 -8.72 -6.55 1.84
CA LEU A 94 -7.60 -6.80 0.94
C LEU A 94 -6.87 -8.12 1.19
N ASP A 95 -7.34 -8.94 2.12
CA ASP A 95 -6.78 -10.27 2.37
C ASP A 95 -6.77 -11.11 1.08
N GLY A 96 -5.59 -11.60 0.72
CA GLY A 96 -5.36 -12.39 -0.50
C GLY A 96 -5.32 -11.59 -1.81
N ARG A 97 -5.67 -10.29 -1.81
CA ARG A 97 -5.60 -9.43 -2.99
C ARG A 97 -4.15 -9.05 -3.28
N ARG A 98 -3.80 -8.91 -4.55
CA ARG A 98 -2.45 -8.58 -5.02
C ARG A 98 -2.44 -7.21 -5.68
N PRO A 99 -1.28 -6.52 -5.74
CA PRO A 99 -1.20 -5.24 -6.43
C PRO A 99 -1.66 -5.28 -7.89
N ILE A 100 -1.35 -6.38 -8.61
CA ILE A 100 -1.76 -6.55 -10.02
C ILE A 100 -3.28 -6.59 -10.21
N ASP A 101 -4.05 -6.98 -9.19
CA ASP A 101 -5.52 -7.06 -9.28
C ASP A 101 -6.18 -5.66 -9.29
N PHE A 102 -5.40 -4.60 -9.12
CA PHE A 102 -5.83 -3.20 -9.15
C PHE A 102 -5.10 -2.38 -10.21
N GLU A 103 -4.29 -3.02 -11.03
CA GLU A 103 -3.67 -2.35 -12.17
C GLU A 103 -4.74 -2.14 -13.26
N PRO A 104 -4.82 -0.97 -13.89
CA PRO A 104 -5.68 -0.79 -15.04
C PRO A 104 -5.28 -1.81 -16.14
N PRO A 105 -6.25 -2.33 -16.91
CA PRO A 105 -5.93 -3.17 -18.06
C PRO A 105 -5.04 -2.38 -19.02
N GLU A 106 -4.12 -3.07 -19.69
CA GLU A 106 -3.30 -2.46 -20.73
C GLU A 106 -4.22 -1.74 -21.73
N PRO A 107 -3.88 -0.50 -22.14
CA PRO A 107 -4.68 0.20 -23.12
C PRO A 107 -4.72 -0.64 -24.41
N THR A 108 -5.90 -1.07 -24.82
CA THR A 108 -6.09 -1.72 -26.12
C THR A 108 -5.52 -0.78 -27.17
N PRO A 109 -4.52 -1.20 -27.98
CA PRO A 109 -4.00 -0.35 -29.03
C PRO A 109 -5.18 0.04 -29.91
N ALA A 110 -5.41 1.35 -30.06
CA ALA A 110 -6.42 1.86 -30.95
C ALA A 110 -6.09 1.32 -32.34
N ILE A 111 -6.87 0.36 -32.81
CA ILE A 111 -6.78 -0.12 -34.18
C ILE A 111 -7.10 1.12 -35.01
N ALA A 112 -6.06 1.71 -35.62
CA ALA A 112 -6.24 2.81 -36.54
C ALA A 112 -7.14 2.30 -37.66
N ALA A 113 -8.38 2.79 -37.69
CA ALA A 113 -9.29 2.51 -38.79
C ALA A 113 -8.61 3.05 -40.06
N VAL A 114 -8.10 2.15 -40.88
CA VAL A 114 -7.63 2.47 -42.23
C VAL A 114 -8.88 2.79 -43.02
N ALA A 115 -9.07 4.08 -43.31
CA ALA A 115 -10.10 4.60 -44.20
C ALA A 115 -9.70 4.39 -45.66
#